data_AF-K8EWR0-F1
#
_entry.id   AF-K8EWR0-F1
#
_cell.length_a   1.000
_cell.length_b   1.000
_cell.length_c   1.000
_cell.angle_alpha   90.00
_cell.angle_beta   90.00
_cell.angle_gamma   90.00
#
_symmetry.space_group_name_H-M   'P 1'
#
loop_
_entity.id
_entity.type
_entity.pdbx_description
1 polymer ?
#
loop_
_entity_poly.entity_id
_entity_poly.type
_entity_poly.pdbx_seq_one_letter_code
_entity_poly.pdbx_strand_id
1 'polypeptide(L)'
;MNFLLNKEYQHRMAILNHLELTPLQTTSIQEVCDSLSLSSFIVKKSIKQIIEDLNEHHITGIQIKLDSKKISLNSDGTDSILTLQRIYLKDSNLFLLLDGIFKEKEFSLEQFSANQYLSLSAAYLLRNELEVILNNYSISIDSDLQLSGLESDIRLFLFEVYFHSFNSLEYPFSKELVELSRLFIKEISTFLGISFSSTQEIKITFFLCILFQRLFFGNTLKKQEMSIHFKDIQLAIKPMVINFFLDTTTLTQAQIKLETSFLCSFLFAGNLIPKISTNASLKFIESSCKPALDLTALFLKQLNKQFDIQTDATYYPLLRKELNRIHYKFLKFNHSDLMIYFQANPEFLEVKSRLLCKMLYNVFTISTYQN
;
A
#
# COMPACT_ATOMS: atom_id res chain seq x y z
N MET A 1 -7.35 -4.99 1.33
CA MET A 1 -8.27 -3.86 1.11
C MET A 1 -9.74 -4.25 0.98
N ASN A 2 -10.10 -5.41 0.38
CA ASN A 2 -11.51 -5.83 0.29
C ASN A 2 -12.27 -5.86 1.63
N PHE A 3 -11.57 -6.04 2.76
CA PHE A 3 -12.17 -6.00 4.09
C PHE A 3 -12.84 -4.65 4.44
N LEU A 4 -12.52 -3.56 3.76
CA LEU A 4 -13.17 -2.25 3.93
C LEU A 4 -14.44 -2.09 3.08
N LEU A 5 -14.79 -3.08 2.25
CA LEU A 5 -15.99 -3.02 1.41
C LEU A 5 -17.20 -3.60 2.14
N ASN A 6 -18.39 -3.16 1.77
CA ASN A 6 -19.63 -3.80 2.20
C ASN A 6 -19.63 -5.28 1.75
N LYS A 7 -20.20 -6.19 2.55
CA LYS A 7 -20.15 -7.65 2.29
C LYS A 7 -20.62 -8.05 0.89
N GLU A 8 -21.64 -7.39 0.35
CA GLU A 8 -22.09 -7.65 -1.02
C GLU A 8 -21.01 -7.25 -2.06
N TYR A 9 -20.35 -6.11 -1.88
CA TYR A 9 -19.25 -5.67 -2.74
C TYR A 9 -18.01 -6.55 -2.61
N GLN A 10 -17.74 -7.11 -1.42
CA GLN A 10 -16.68 -8.11 -1.24
C GLN A 10 -16.91 -9.33 -2.13
N HIS A 11 -18.13 -9.86 -2.19
CA HIS A 11 -18.47 -10.97 -3.08
C HIS A 11 -18.30 -10.58 -4.56
N ARG A 12 -18.78 -9.38 -4.95
CA ARG A 12 -18.65 -8.88 -6.33
C ARG A 12 -17.18 -8.77 -6.75
N MET A 13 -16.34 -8.17 -5.91
CA MET A 13 -14.90 -8.04 -6.17
C MET A 13 -14.18 -9.39 -6.16
N ALA A 14 -14.55 -10.31 -5.28
CA ALA A 14 -13.97 -11.65 -5.26
C ALA A 14 -14.27 -12.42 -6.57
N ILE A 15 -15.50 -12.31 -7.07
CA ILE A 15 -15.89 -12.91 -8.36
C ILE A 15 -15.12 -12.26 -9.51
N LEU A 16 -15.04 -10.93 -9.58
CA LEU A 16 -14.28 -10.22 -10.62
C LEU A 16 -12.80 -10.63 -10.64
N ASN A 17 -12.14 -10.62 -9.48
CA ASN A 17 -10.73 -11.01 -9.35
C ASN A 17 -10.53 -12.47 -9.76
N HIS A 18 -11.47 -13.37 -9.41
CA HIS A 18 -11.40 -14.77 -9.83
C HIS A 18 -11.50 -14.90 -11.35
N LEU A 19 -12.43 -14.18 -12.00
CA LEU A 19 -12.59 -14.19 -13.45
C LEU A 19 -11.37 -13.63 -14.17
N GLU A 20 -10.79 -12.53 -13.67
CA GLU A 20 -9.60 -11.89 -14.25
C GLU A 20 -8.37 -12.81 -14.23
N LEU A 21 -8.21 -13.57 -13.14
CA LEU A 21 -7.10 -14.51 -12.96
C LEU A 21 -7.32 -15.86 -13.64
N THR A 22 -8.54 -16.14 -14.12
CA THR A 22 -8.87 -17.42 -14.77
C THR A 22 -8.31 -17.48 -16.19
N PRO A 23 -7.64 -18.58 -16.60
CA PRO A 23 -7.21 -18.76 -17.99
C PRO A 23 -8.37 -18.60 -18.98
N LEU A 24 -8.16 -17.82 -20.05
CA LEU A 24 -9.17 -17.49 -21.06
C LEU A 24 -10.39 -16.71 -20.52
N GLN A 25 -10.33 -16.23 -19.27
CA GLN A 25 -11.35 -15.40 -18.62
C GLN A 25 -12.77 -15.99 -18.73
N THR A 26 -12.88 -17.32 -18.78
CA THR A 26 -14.15 -18.04 -18.89
C THR A 26 -14.14 -19.25 -17.97
N THR A 27 -15.18 -19.39 -17.15
CA THR A 27 -15.30 -20.46 -16.13
C THR A 27 -16.77 -20.88 -15.98
N SER A 28 -17.00 -22.03 -15.36
CA SER A 28 -18.34 -22.46 -14.99
C SER A 28 -18.80 -21.80 -13.69
N ILE A 29 -20.12 -21.67 -13.51
CA ILE A 29 -20.69 -21.17 -12.24
C ILE A 29 -20.27 -22.06 -11.06
N GLN A 30 -20.15 -23.38 -11.28
CA GLN A 30 -19.77 -24.33 -10.25
C GLN A 30 -18.32 -24.10 -9.79
N GLU A 31 -17.39 -23.87 -10.70
CA GLU A 31 -15.98 -23.57 -10.38
C GLU A 31 -15.85 -22.30 -9.52
N VAL A 32 -16.64 -21.25 -9.81
CA VAL A 32 -16.68 -20.03 -9.00
C VAL A 32 -17.27 -20.32 -7.62
N CYS A 33 -18.37 -21.08 -7.54
CA CYS A 33 -18.97 -21.49 -6.28
C CYS A 33 -17.98 -22.24 -5.39
N ASP A 34 -17.27 -23.20 -5.95
CA ASP A 34 -16.31 -24.04 -5.23
C ASP A 34 -15.09 -23.21 -4.81
N SER A 35 -14.55 -22.38 -5.71
CA SER A 35 -13.35 -21.57 -5.44
C SER A 35 -13.59 -20.48 -4.39
N LEU A 36 -14.78 -19.89 -4.36
CA LEU A 36 -15.11 -18.78 -3.45
C LEU A 36 -15.97 -19.22 -2.26
N SER A 37 -16.34 -20.50 -2.17
CA SER A 37 -17.27 -21.03 -1.17
C SER A 37 -18.60 -20.26 -1.12
N LEU A 38 -19.13 -19.89 -2.29
CA LEU A 38 -20.38 -19.14 -2.45
C LEU A 38 -21.47 -20.01 -3.09
N SER A 39 -22.73 -19.79 -2.70
CA SER A 39 -23.85 -20.48 -3.34
C SER A 39 -24.06 -19.98 -4.77
N SER A 40 -24.59 -20.84 -5.64
CA SER A 40 -24.92 -20.46 -7.03
C SER A 40 -25.87 -19.26 -7.11
N PHE A 41 -26.76 -19.12 -6.12
CA PHE A 41 -27.62 -17.95 -5.98
C PHE A 41 -26.82 -16.66 -5.78
N ILE A 42 -25.87 -16.66 -4.84
CA ILE A 42 -25.01 -15.49 -4.58
C ILE A 42 -24.19 -15.15 -5.82
N VAL A 43 -23.55 -16.14 -6.45
CA VAL A 43 -22.74 -15.91 -7.66
C VAL A 43 -23.57 -15.28 -8.78
N LYS A 44 -24.74 -15.85 -9.09
CA LYS A 44 -25.63 -15.30 -10.15
C LYS A 44 -26.15 -13.92 -9.80
N LYS A 45 -26.54 -13.67 -8.54
CA LYS A 45 -27.00 -12.35 -8.07
C LYS A 45 -25.87 -11.32 -8.22
N SER A 46 -24.69 -11.62 -7.69
CA SER A 46 -23.54 -10.71 -7.73
C SER A 46 -23.10 -10.39 -9.15
N ILE A 47 -23.12 -11.35 -10.09
CA ILE A 47 -22.79 -11.09 -11.49
C ILE A 47 -23.79 -10.13 -12.15
N LYS A 48 -25.08 -10.32 -11.91
CA LYS A 48 -26.11 -9.39 -12.42
C LYS A 48 -25.90 -7.99 -11.87
N GLN A 49 -25.66 -7.88 -10.56
CA GLN A 49 -25.38 -6.60 -9.92
C GLN A 49 -24.11 -5.94 -10.47
N ILE A 50 -23.02 -6.70 -10.70
CA ILE A 50 -21.82 -6.15 -11.34
C ILE A 50 -22.16 -5.58 -12.72
N ILE A 51 -22.92 -6.31 -13.54
CA ILE A 51 -23.33 -5.83 -14.87
C ILE A 51 -24.17 -4.55 -14.76
N GLU A 52 -25.10 -4.49 -13.80
CA GLU A 52 -25.90 -3.31 -13.51
C GLU A 52 -25.01 -2.13 -13.10
N ASP A 53 -24.10 -2.31 -12.15
CA ASP A 53 -23.19 -1.26 -11.67
C ASP A 53 -22.25 -0.75 -12.78
N LEU A 54 -21.73 -1.65 -13.64
CA LEU A 54 -20.90 -1.28 -14.78
C LEU A 54 -21.67 -0.36 -15.75
N ASN A 55 -22.95 -0.68 -16.00
CA ASN A 55 -23.80 0.14 -16.86
C ASN A 55 -24.17 1.47 -16.21
N GLU A 56 -24.58 1.46 -14.93
CA GLU A 56 -24.96 2.65 -14.17
C GLU A 56 -23.81 3.66 -14.10
N HIS A 57 -22.59 3.18 -13.85
CA HIS A 57 -21.40 4.02 -13.77
C HIS A 57 -20.68 4.24 -15.10
N HIS A 58 -21.28 3.79 -16.22
CA HIS A 58 -20.75 3.99 -17.57
C HIS A 58 -19.30 3.49 -17.72
N ILE A 59 -18.96 2.41 -17.01
CA ILE A 59 -17.62 1.83 -17.03
C ILE A 59 -17.47 1.02 -18.30
N THR A 60 -16.66 1.56 -19.21
CA THR A 60 -16.28 0.90 -20.45
C THR A 60 -14.95 0.17 -20.26
N GLY A 61 -14.66 -0.83 -21.11
CA GLY A 61 -13.43 -1.64 -21.06
C GLY A 61 -13.54 -2.98 -20.31
N ILE A 62 -14.70 -3.26 -19.73
CA ILE A 62 -15.03 -4.56 -19.14
C ILE A 62 -16.45 -4.98 -19.52
N GLN A 63 -16.63 -6.26 -19.85
CA GLN A 63 -17.92 -6.86 -20.13
C GLN A 63 -18.00 -8.25 -19.50
N ILE A 64 -19.11 -8.53 -18.83
CA ILE A 64 -19.39 -9.85 -18.27
C ILE A 64 -20.59 -10.43 -18.98
N LYS A 65 -20.45 -11.67 -19.46
CA LYS A 65 -21.53 -12.45 -20.05
C LYS A 65 -21.85 -13.62 -19.13
N LEU A 66 -23.12 -13.74 -18.77
CA LEU A 66 -23.64 -14.85 -17.98
C LEU A 66 -24.54 -15.71 -18.89
N ASP A 67 -24.11 -16.94 -19.14
CA ASP A 67 -24.94 -18.00 -19.70
C ASP A 67 -25.43 -18.93 -18.56
N SER A 68 -26.34 -19.85 -18.88
CA SER A 68 -26.95 -20.83 -17.98
C SER A 68 -25.95 -21.58 -17.08
N LYS A 69 -24.74 -21.85 -17.56
CA LYS A 69 -23.68 -22.58 -16.83
C LYS A 69 -22.31 -21.91 -16.81
N LYS A 70 -22.09 -20.89 -17.64
CA LYS A 70 -20.77 -20.29 -17.86
C LYS A 70 -20.79 -18.78 -17.64
N ILE A 71 -19.64 -18.28 -17.21
CA ILE A 71 -19.37 -16.87 -17.01
C ILE A 71 -18.15 -16.54 -17.85
N SER A 72 -18.25 -15.52 -18.70
CA SER A 72 -17.13 -15.01 -19.47
C SER A 72 -16.92 -13.54 -19.15
N LEU A 73 -15.68 -13.19 -18.85
CA LEU A 73 -15.18 -11.84 -18.72
C LEU A 73 -14.42 -11.49 -19.99
N ASN A 74 -14.67 -10.30 -20.52
CA ASN A 74 -13.85 -9.69 -21.55
C ASN A 74 -13.39 -8.33 -21.02
N SER A 75 -12.08 -8.12 -20.99
CA SER A 75 -11.50 -6.83 -20.62
C SER A 75 -10.50 -6.39 -21.69
N ASP A 76 -10.48 -5.10 -21.99
CA ASP A 76 -9.49 -4.48 -22.85
C ASP A 76 -8.16 -4.16 -22.12
N GLY A 77 -8.06 -4.52 -20.84
CA GLY A 77 -6.89 -4.27 -20.00
C GLY A 77 -6.83 -2.84 -19.42
N THR A 78 -7.91 -2.07 -19.49
CA THR A 78 -8.02 -0.77 -18.81
C THR A 78 -8.33 -0.92 -17.30
N ASP A 79 -8.23 0.18 -16.56
CA ASP A 79 -8.46 0.25 -15.11
C ASP A 79 -9.97 0.12 -14.71
N SER A 80 -10.81 -0.54 -15.51
CA SER A 80 -12.26 -0.65 -15.26
C SER A 80 -12.58 -1.34 -13.94
N ILE A 81 -11.86 -2.41 -13.59
CA ILE A 81 -12.04 -3.15 -12.32
C ILE A 81 -11.65 -2.26 -11.14
N LEU A 82 -10.52 -1.55 -11.24
CA LEU A 82 -10.08 -0.59 -10.21
C LEU A 82 -11.07 0.56 -10.06
N THR A 83 -11.64 1.03 -11.17
CA THR A 83 -12.67 2.08 -11.17
C THR A 83 -13.91 1.64 -10.39
N LEU A 84 -14.40 0.42 -10.66
CA LEU A 84 -15.54 -0.14 -9.95
C LEU A 84 -15.22 -0.40 -8.47
N GLN A 85 -14.04 -0.92 -8.16
CA GLN A 85 -13.59 -1.12 -6.79
C GLN A 85 -13.58 0.19 -6.00
N ARG A 86 -13.09 1.29 -6.61
CA ARG A 86 -13.11 2.63 -5.99
C ARG A 86 -14.54 3.09 -5.70
N ILE A 87 -15.47 2.86 -6.62
CA ILE A 87 -16.88 3.23 -6.43
C ILE A 87 -17.46 2.49 -5.22
N TYR A 88 -17.29 1.17 -5.17
CA TYR A 88 -17.72 0.37 -4.02
C TYR A 88 -17.06 0.78 -2.70
N LEU A 89 -15.79 1.20 -2.75
CA LEU A 89 -15.08 1.66 -1.55
C LEU A 89 -15.66 2.99 -1.05
N LYS A 90 -15.91 3.94 -1.96
CA LYS A 90 -16.52 5.24 -1.63
C LYS A 90 -17.95 5.12 -1.09
N ASP A 91 -18.65 4.04 -1.42
CA ASP A 91 -19.98 3.72 -0.92
C ASP A 91 -19.96 2.83 0.35
N SER A 92 -18.78 2.43 0.83
CA SER A 92 -18.71 1.61 2.04
C SER A 92 -18.72 2.47 3.30
N ASN A 93 -19.72 2.28 4.15
CA ASN A 93 -19.82 2.93 5.45
C ASN A 93 -18.58 2.69 6.34
N LEU A 94 -17.96 1.52 6.22
CA LEU A 94 -16.77 1.17 6.99
C LEU A 94 -15.54 1.95 6.52
N PHE A 95 -15.36 2.10 5.20
CA PHE A 95 -14.34 2.98 4.64
C PHE A 95 -14.62 4.45 4.95
N LEU A 96 -15.86 4.91 4.79
CA LEU A 96 -16.25 6.29 5.10
C LEU A 96 -16.01 6.65 6.56
N LEU A 97 -16.20 5.69 7.48
CA LEU A 97 -15.85 5.86 8.89
C LEU A 97 -14.34 6.02 9.08
N LEU A 98 -13.53 5.15 8.47
CA LEU A 98 -12.06 5.27 8.49
C LEU A 98 -11.60 6.61 7.88
N ASP A 99 -12.20 7.01 6.76
CA ASP A 99 -11.88 8.25 6.04
C ASP A 99 -12.19 9.47 6.89
N GLY A 100 -13.35 9.49 7.56
CA GLY A 100 -13.74 10.53 8.51
C GLY A 100 -12.77 10.63 9.68
N ILE A 101 -12.50 9.52 10.37
CA ILE A 101 -11.53 9.45 11.49
C ILE A 101 -10.15 9.97 11.07
N PHE A 102 -9.71 9.68 9.85
CA PHE A 102 -8.41 10.12 9.36
C PHE A 102 -8.38 11.59 8.93
N LYS A 103 -9.44 12.09 8.28
CA LYS A 103 -9.45 13.42 7.64
C LYS A 103 -10.02 14.52 8.50
N GLU A 104 -10.80 14.20 9.53
CA GLU A 104 -11.46 15.18 10.39
C GLU A 104 -10.73 15.32 11.72
N LYS A 105 -10.33 16.55 12.06
CA LYS A 105 -9.63 16.82 13.32
C LYS A 105 -10.53 16.60 14.54
N GLU A 106 -11.81 16.90 14.38
CA GLU A 106 -12.85 16.79 15.40
C GLU A 106 -13.96 15.86 14.89
N PHE A 107 -13.61 14.59 14.68
CA PHE A 107 -14.55 13.57 14.22
C PHE A 107 -15.57 13.21 15.31
N SER A 108 -16.83 13.01 14.94
CA SER A 108 -17.91 12.59 15.85
C SER A 108 -18.77 11.50 15.20
N LEU A 109 -19.10 10.47 15.99
CA LEU A 109 -20.01 9.41 15.55
C LEU A 109 -21.44 9.91 15.35
N GLU A 110 -21.87 10.92 16.11
CA GLU A 110 -23.17 11.56 15.96
C GLU A 110 -23.27 12.24 14.58
N GLN A 111 -22.29 13.08 14.24
CA GLN A 111 -22.26 13.75 12.93
C GLN A 111 -22.11 12.74 11.79
N PHE A 112 -21.23 11.75 11.94
CA PHE A 112 -21.08 10.67 10.98
C PHE A 112 -22.40 9.92 10.75
N SER A 113 -23.09 9.53 11.82
CA SER A 113 -24.35 8.79 11.73
C SER A 113 -25.43 9.59 10.99
N ALA A 114 -25.51 10.90 11.23
CA ALA A 114 -26.43 11.79 10.52
C ALA A 114 -26.09 11.90 9.02
N ASN A 115 -24.80 12.09 8.70
CA ASN A 115 -24.32 12.24 7.32
C ASN A 115 -24.50 10.95 6.49
N GLN A 116 -24.35 9.79 7.11
CA GLN A 116 -24.50 8.49 6.45
C GLN A 116 -25.90 7.89 6.59
N TYR A 117 -26.88 8.64 7.12
CA TYR A 117 -28.26 8.18 7.33
C TYR A 117 -28.36 6.90 8.17
N LEU A 118 -27.49 6.77 9.18
CA LEU A 118 -27.45 5.66 10.11
C LEU A 118 -28.04 6.06 11.46
N SER A 119 -28.61 5.09 12.18
CA SER A 119 -28.80 5.25 13.62
C SER A 119 -27.45 5.35 14.33
N LEU A 120 -27.39 6.10 15.45
CA LEU A 120 -26.18 6.19 16.27
C LEU A 120 -25.68 4.81 16.72
N SER A 121 -26.60 3.92 17.12
CA SER A 121 -26.26 2.54 17.49
C SER A 121 -25.58 1.77 16.35
N ALA A 122 -26.03 1.96 15.11
CA ALA A 122 -25.39 1.35 13.93
C ALA A 122 -23.99 1.92 13.67
N ALA A 123 -23.76 3.22 13.90
CA ALA A 123 -22.43 3.81 13.82
C ALA A 123 -21.46 3.23 14.86
N TYR A 124 -21.92 2.99 16.09
CA TYR A 124 -21.12 2.29 17.11
C TYR A 124 -20.78 0.85 16.71
N LEU A 125 -21.71 0.11 16.08
CA LEU A 125 -21.43 -1.24 15.57
C LEU A 125 -20.36 -1.21 14.46
N LEU A 126 -20.47 -0.26 13.52
CA LEU A 126 -19.46 -0.06 12.47
C LEU A 126 -18.08 0.30 13.06
N ARG A 127 -18.04 1.16 14.07
CA ARG A 127 -16.79 1.49 14.79
C ARG A 127 -16.16 0.26 15.41
N ASN A 128 -16.95 -0.62 16.02
CA ASN A 128 -16.44 -1.86 16.59
C ASN A 128 -15.95 -2.84 15.51
N GLU A 129 -16.62 -2.91 14.37
CA GLU A 129 -16.14 -3.69 13.21
C GLU A 129 -14.80 -3.16 12.69
N LEU A 130 -14.67 -1.83 12.57
CA LEU A 130 -13.41 -1.18 12.16
C LEU A 130 -12.29 -1.47 13.17
N GLU A 131 -12.59 -1.39 14.47
CA GLU A 131 -11.63 -1.71 15.55
C GLU A 131 -11.07 -3.13 15.41
N VAL A 132 -11.92 -4.12 15.14
CA VAL A 132 -11.50 -5.52 14.94
C VAL A 132 -10.51 -5.64 13.78
N ILE A 133 -10.74 -4.91 12.69
CA ILE A 133 -9.84 -4.91 11.53
C ILE A 133 -8.52 -4.23 11.88
N LEU A 134 -8.57 -3.04 12.47
CA LEU A 134 -7.39 -2.24 12.83
C LEU A 134 -6.48 -2.97 13.83
N ASN A 135 -7.05 -3.76 14.74
CA ASN A 135 -6.30 -4.56 15.70
C ASN A 135 -5.34 -5.56 15.04
N ASN A 136 -5.66 -6.08 13.84
CA ASN A 136 -4.75 -6.94 13.07
C ASN A 136 -3.48 -6.21 12.63
N TYR A 137 -3.51 -4.88 12.64
CA TYR A 137 -2.42 -3.98 12.29
C TYR A 137 -1.82 -3.29 13.53
N SER A 138 -2.18 -3.71 14.75
CA SER A 138 -1.78 -3.06 16.01
C SER A 138 -2.21 -1.58 16.10
N ILE A 139 -3.35 -1.26 15.47
CA ILE A 139 -3.98 0.06 15.50
C ILE A 139 -5.30 -0.05 16.25
N SER A 140 -5.63 0.94 17.06
CA SER A 140 -6.90 1.05 17.79
C SER A 140 -7.55 2.43 17.57
N ILE A 141 -8.83 2.56 17.89
CA ILE A 141 -9.52 3.87 17.93
C ILE A 141 -9.65 4.28 19.39
N ASP A 142 -9.07 5.41 19.77
CA ASP A 142 -9.11 5.90 21.15
C ASP A 142 -10.45 6.56 21.52
N SER A 143 -10.53 7.10 22.75
CA SER A 143 -11.74 7.76 23.27
C SER A 143 -12.11 9.04 22.52
N ASP A 144 -11.14 9.69 21.88
CA ASP A 144 -11.34 10.91 21.10
C ASP A 144 -11.63 10.58 19.62
N LEU A 145 -11.92 9.30 19.34
CA LEU A 145 -12.17 8.75 18.01
C LEU A 145 -11.00 8.97 17.05
N GLN A 146 -9.77 8.96 17.55
CA GLN A 146 -8.55 9.06 16.76
C GLN A 146 -7.86 7.69 16.61
N LEU A 147 -7.12 7.52 15.51
CA LEU A 147 -6.25 6.35 15.35
C LEU A 147 -5.08 6.43 16.32
N SER A 148 -4.94 5.37 17.12
CA SER A 148 -3.92 5.20 18.16
C SER A 148 -3.10 3.92 17.91
N GLY A 149 -1.82 3.96 18.27
CA GLY A 149 -0.85 2.90 17.97
C GLY A 149 0.54 3.48 17.76
N LEU A 150 1.43 2.72 17.12
CA LEU A 150 2.65 3.30 16.55
C LEU A 150 2.25 4.15 15.35
N GLU A 151 2.62 5.42 15.37
CA GLU A 151 2.30 6.38 14.31
C GLU A 151 2.90 5.96 12.96
N SER A 152 4.07 5.30 12.98
CA SER A 152 4.65 4.66 11.80
C SER A 152 3.73 3.59 11.19
N ASP A 153 3.16 2.69 12.00
CA ASP A 153 2.25 1.64 11.53
C ASP A 153 0.94 2.23 11.02
N ILE A 154 0.39 3.24 11.70
CA ILE A 154 -0.81 3.98 11.27
C ILE A 154 -0.60 4.58 9.87
N ARG A 155 0.50 5.32 9.68
CA ARG A 155 0.79 5.97 8.39
C ARG A 155 1.01 4.95 7.27
N LEU A 156 1.64 3.82 7.55
CA LEU A 156 1.83 2.76 6.57
C LEU A 156 0.52 2.05 6.23
N PHE A 157 -0.31 1.73 7.23
CA PHE A 157 -1.64 1.18 6.99
C PHE A 157 -2.48 2.12 6.10
N LEU A 158 -2.55 3.40 6.46
CA LEU A 158 -3.27 4.40 5.65
C LEU A 158 -2.65 4.51 4.25
N PHE A 159 -1.33 4.49 4.13
CA PHE A 159 -0.67 4.52 2.82
C PHE A 159 -1.08 3.34 1.96
N GLU A 160 -1.08 2.13 2.51
CA GLU A 160 -1.52 0.94 1.80
C GLU A 160 -3.00 1.04 1.39
N VAL A 161 -3.88 1.56 2.27
CA VAL A 161 -5.30 1.78 1.97
C VAL A 161 -5.49 2.76 0.82
N TYR A 162 -4.97 3.98 0.95
CA TYR A 162 -5.22 5.03 -0.02
C TYR A 162 -4.45 4.80 -1.31
N PHE A 163 -3.19 4.34 -1.26
CA PHE A 163 -2.42 4.10 -2.47
C PHE A 163 -3.07 2.98 -3.30
N HIS A 164 -3.40 1.82 -2.73
CA HIS A 164 -4.01 0.73 -3.52
C HIS A 164 -5.41 1.03 -4.03
N SER A 165 -6.13 1.95 -3.39
CA SER A 165 -7.51 2.24 -3.75
C SER A 165 -7.66 3.40 -4.75
N PHE A 166 -6.66 4.27 -4.87
CA PHE A 166 -6.80 5.52 -5.64
C PHE A 166 -5.63 5.88 -6.57
N ASN A 167 -4.49 5.18 -6.52
CA ASN A 167 -3.23 5.60 -7.18
C ASN A 167 -3.25 5.72 -8.73
N SER A 168 -4.33 5.38 -9.43
CA SER A 168 -4.49 5.60 -10.87
C SER A 168 -5.67 6.50 -11.24
N LEU A 169 -6.42 6.98 -10.26
CA LEU A 169 -7.74 7.56 -10.48
C LEU A 169 -7.88 8.99 -9.98
N GLU A 170 -7.40 9.28 -8.75
CA GLU A 170 -7.52 10.60 -8.12
C GLU A 170 -6.62 10.73 -6.88
N TYR A 171 -6.50 11.95 -6.34
CA TYR A 171 -5.92 12.19 -5.02
C TYR A 171 -7.06 12.50 -4.03
N PRO A 172 -7.45 11.57 -3.14
CA PRO A 172 -8.56 11.75 -2.21
C PRO A 172 -8.14 12.57 -0.97
N PHE A 173 -7.35 13.63 -1.17
CA PHE A 173 -6.81 14.50 -0.12
C PHE A 173 -7.15 15.96 -0.44
N SER A 174 -6.98 16.85 0.54
CA SER A 174 -7.16 18.28 0.28
C SER A 174 -6.17 18.79 -0.76
N LYS A 175 -6.57 19.82 -1.50
CA LYS A 175 -5.73 20.43 -2.53
C LYS A 175 -4.42 20.95 -1.94
N GLU A 176 -4.49 21.51 -0.74
CA GLU A 176 -3.35 22.07 -0.01
C GLU A 176 -2.29 21.00 0.27
N LEU A 177 -2.70 19.79 0.69
CA LEU A 177 -1.77 18.68 0.94
C LEU A 177 -1.15 18.15 -0.34
N VAL A 178 -1.92 18.08 -1.43
CA VAL A 178 -1.42 17.64 -2.73
C VAL A 178 -0.38 18.65 -3.26
N GLU A 179 -0.66 19.95 -3.18
CA GLU A 179 0.27 20.99 -3.61
C GLU A 179 1.54 21.04 -2.73
N LEU A 180 1.41 20.87 -1.41
CA LEU A 180 2.56 20.76 -0.51
C LEU A 180 3.45 19.56 -0.87
N SER A 181 2.83 18.41 -1.19
CA SER A 181 3.55 17.21 -1.61
C SER A 181 4.26 17.41 -2.96
N ARG A 182 3.63 18.11 -3.91
CA ARG A 182 4.24 18.48 -5.19
C ARG A 182 5.42 19.44 -5.02
N LEU A 183 5.33 20.38 -4.08
CA LEU A 183 6.44 21.27 -3.74
C LEU A 183 7.65 20.46 -3.26
N PHE A 184 7.46 19.51 -2.33
CA PHE A 184 8.52 18.62 -1.89
C PHE A 184 9.15 17.85 -3.07
N ILE A 185 8.33 17.26 -3.95
CA ILE A 185 8.80 16.49 -5.12
C ILE A 185 9.65 17.38 -6.03
N LYS A 186 9.23 18.63 -6.26
CA LYS A 186 10.00 19.60 -7.06
C LYS A 186 11.35 19.92 -6.43
N GLU A 187 11.39 20.14 -5.12
CA GLU A 187 12.63 20.45 -4.40
C GLU A 187 13.61 19.27 -4.42
N ILE A 188 13.14 18.05 -4.11
CA ILE A 188 14.01 16.86 -4.12
C ILE A 188 14.47 16.49 -5.54
N SER A 189 13.61 16.67 -6.56
CA SER A 189 13.96 16.51 -7.97
C SER A 189 15.08 17.49 -8.38
N THR A 190 14.94 18.76 -8.02
CA THR A 190 15.94 19.81 -8.28
C THR A 190 17.25 19.49 -7.57
N PHE A 191 17.19 19.13 -6.28
CA PHE A 191 18.36 18.81 -5.47
C PHE A 191 19.15 17.59 -6.01
N LEU A 192 18.46 16.57 -6.50
CA LEU A 192 19.08 15.35 -7.04
C LEU A 192 19.45 15.44 -8.53
N GLY A 193 18.96 16.47 -9.23
CA GLY A 193 19.06 16.58 -10.69
C GLY A 193 18.47 15.35 -11.39
N ILE A 194 17.27 14.94 -10.98
CA ILE A 194 16.51 13.82 -11.58
C ILE A 194 15.08 14.24 -11.85
N SER A 195 14.42 13.60 -12.80
CA SER A 195 12.96 13.58 -12.88
C SER A 195 12.42 12.30 -12.24
N PHE A 196 11.27 12.39 -11.59
CA PHE A 196 10.52 11.23 -11.15
C PHE A 196 9.59 10.77 -12.28
N SER A 197 9.38 9.46 -12.39
CA SER A 197 8.28 8.94 -13.21
C SER A 197 6.93 9.25 -12.55
N SER A 198 5.86 9.29 -13.33
CA SER A 198 4.50 9.56 -12.82
C SER A 198 4.11 8.61 -11.68
N THR A 199 4.46 7.32 -11.77
CA THR A 199 4.20 6.34 -10.70
C THR A 199 4.96 6.66 -9.40
N GLN A 200 6.19 7.16 -9.51
CA GLN A 200 6.97 7.58 -8.34
C GLN A 200 6.39 8.84 -7.71
N GLU A 201 6.01 9.83 -8.53
CA GLU A 201 5.36 11.06 -8.05
C GLU A 201 4.06 10.76 -7.32
N ILE A 202 3.21 9.88 -7.87
CA ILE A 202 1.97 9.44 -7.23
C ILE A 202 2.29 8.81 -5.87
N LYS A 203 3.21 7.84 -5.83
CA LYS A 203 3.59 7.16 -4.58
C LYS A 203 4.10 8.12 -3.52
N ILE A 204 4.97 9.07 -3.90
CA ILE A 204 5.48 10.09 -2.97
C ILE A 204 4.33 10.99 -2.50
N THR A 205 3.46 11.44 -3.41
CA THR A 205 2.33 12.32 -3.10
C THR A 205 1.39 11.67 -2.09
N PHE A 206 0.97 10.43 -2.30
CA PHE A 206 0.09 9.72 -1.36
C PHE A 206 0.72 9.59 0.03
N PHE A 207 2.00 9.21 0.10
CA PHE A 207 2.70 9.08 1.37
C PHE A 207 2.83 10.43 2.10
N LEU A 208 3.17 11.49 1.38
CA LEU A 208 3.30 12.83 1.96
C LEU A 208 1.97 13.42 2.38
N CYS A 209 0.89 13.26 1.61
CA CYS A 209 -0.44 13.70 2.02
C CYS A 209 -0.84 13.06 3.36
N ILE A 210 -0.58 11.76 3.52
CA ILE A 210 -0.87 11.06 4.78
C ILE A 210 0.02 11.57 5.91
N LEU A 211 1.33 11.69 5.66
CA LEU A 211 2.28 12.20 6.64
C LEU A 211 1.86 13.59 7.12
N PHE A 212 1.60 14.54 6.21
CA PHE A 212 1.24 15.91 6.56
C PHE A 212 -0.14 16.01 7.22
N GLN A 213 -1.13 15.24 6.76
CA GLN A 213 -2.44 15.15 7.44
C GLN A 213 -2.26 14.77 8.91
N ARG A 214 -1.49 13.72 9.19
CA ARG A 214 -1.20 13.26 10.55
C ARG A 214 -0.44 14.32 11.35
N LEU A 215 0.60 14.93 10.77
CA LEU A 215 1.39 15.98 11.42
C LEU A 215 0.54 17.20 11.80
N PHE A 216 -0.33 17.68 10.89
CA PHE A 216 -1.17 18.85 11.15
C PHE A 216 -2.27 18.58 12.18
N PHE A 217 -2.57 17.32 12.44
CA PHE A 217 -3.44 16.89 13.55
C PHE A 217 -2.66 16.67 14.86
N GLY A 218 -1.35 16.94 14.87
CA GLY A 218 -0.49 16.81 16.05
C GLY A 218 0.07 15.39 16.25
N ASN A 219 -0.21 14.47 15.31
CA ASN A 219 0.26 13.09 15.39
C ASN A 219 1.69 12.98 14.85
N THR A 220 2.65 12.83 15.77
CA THR A 220 4.08 12.79 15.46
C THR A 220 4.69 11.48 15.93
N LEU A 221 5.73 11.04 15.21
CA LEU A 221 6.50 9.86 15.62
C LEU A 221 7.07 10.05 17.03
N LYS A 222 7.07 8.97 17.82
CA LYS A 222 7.75 8.94 19.12
C LYS A 222 9.17 8.37 18.97
N LYS A 223 10.07 8.69 19.91
CA LYS A 223 11.47 8.21 19.88
C LYS A 223 11.59 6.68 19.82
N GLN A 224 10.61 5.98 20.38
CA GLN A 224 10.54 4.51 20.42
C GLN A 224 10.29 3.91 19.03
N GLU A 225 9.72 4.69 18.11
CA GLU A 225 9.40 4.31 16.73
C GLU A 225 10.54 4.59 15.76
N MET A 226 11.68 5.07 16.27
CA MET A 226 12.87 5.27 15.46
C MET A 226 13.41 3.94 14.95
N SER A 227 13.08 3.64 13.70
CA SER A 227 13.75 2.57 12.96
C SER A 227 15.23 2.85 12.70
N ILE A 228 15.65 4.13 12.73
CA ILE A 228 17.02 4.59 12.46
C ILE A 228 17.36 5.75 13.39
N HIS A 229 18.59 5.80 13.91
CA HIS A 229 19.08 7.02 14.52
C HIS A 229 19.36 8.08 13.45
N PHE A 230 18.77 9.26 13.61
CA PHE A 230 18.94 10.40 12.70
C PHE A 230 20.41 10.68 12.32
N LYS A 231 21.34 10.49 13.25
CA LYS A 231 22.78 10.68 13.02
C LYS A 231 23.37 9.74 11.96
N ASP A 232 22.76 8.58 11.78
CA ASP A 232 23.29 7.50 10.94
C ASP A 232 22.73 7.54 9.51
N ILE A 233 21.82 8.48 9.24
CA ILE A 233 21.32 8.74 7.89
C ILE A 233 22.38 9.52 7.13
N GLN A 234 23.10 8.79 6.28
CA GLN A 234 24.11 9.33 5.37
C GLN A 234 23.56 9.49 3.95
N LEU A 235 22.33 10.01 3.85
CA LEU A 235 21.72 10.36 2.57
C LEU A 235 21.94 11.85 2.28
N ALA A 236 22.38 12.17 1.07
CA ALA A 236 22.64 13.54 0.64
C ALA A 236 21.38 14.43 0.75
N ILE A 237 20.18 13.85 0.63
CA ILE A 237 18.90 14.57 0.72
C ILE A 237 18.54 15.04 2.13
N LYS A 238 19.22 14.53 3.17
CA LYS A 238 18.84 14.75 4.57
C LYS A 238 18.75 16.25 4.95
N PRO A 239 19.71 17.13 4.61
CA PRO A 239 19.61 18.56 4.92
C PRO A 239 18.42 19.23 4.24
N MET A 240 18.14 18.87 2.98
CA MET A 240 16.99 19.40 2.25
C MET A 240 15.67 19.00 2.92
N VAL A 241 15.52 17.73 3.32
CA VAL A 241 14.33 17.24 4.03
C VAL A 241 14.13 17.98 5.37
N ILE A 242 15.21 18.24 6.11
CA ILE A 242 15.14 18.99 7.38
C ILE A 242 14.62 20.41 7.13
N ASN A 243 15.18 21.11 6.13
CA ASN A 243 14.78 22.46 5.80
C ASN A 243 13.31 22.50 5.36
N PHE A 244 12.89 21.54 4.54
CA PHE A 244 11.49 21.42 4.13
C PHE A 244 10.54 21.33 5.33
N PHE A 245 10.86 20.49 6.32
CA PHE A 245 10.05 20.41 7.53
C PHE A 245 10.09 21.69 8.37
N LEU A 246 11.24 22.37 8.46
CA LEU A 246 11.35 23.66 9.15
C LEU A 246 10.47 24.74 8.50
N ASP A 247 10.39 24.74 7.17
CA ASP A 247 9.69 25.77 6.40
C ASP A 247 8.18 25.53 6.35
N THR A 248 7.73 24.27 6.49
CA THR A 248 6.34 23.86 6.23
C THR A 248 5.57 23.38 7.45
N THR A 249 6.25 23.20 8.60
CA THR A 249 5.63 22.66 9.82
C THR A 249 6.07 23.42 11.08
N THR A 250 5.36 23.22 12.18
CA THR A 250 5.69 23.79 13.50
C THR A 250 6.37 22.79 14.42
N LEU A 251 7.02 21.77 13.85
CA LEU A 251 7.63 20.67 14.60
C LEU A 251 8.86 21.11 15.41
N THR A 252 9.03 20.50 16.59
CA THR A 252 10.26 20.64 17.38
C THR A 252 11.46 20.01 16.65
N GLN A 253 12.67 20.45 16.97
CA GLN A 253 13.89 19.84 16.42
C GLN A 253 14.00 18.33 16.67
N ALA A 254 13.44 17.84 17.78
CA ALA A 254 13.39 16.41 18.07
C ALA A 254 12.46 15.68 17.09
N GLN A 255 11.26 16.21 16.87
CA GLN A 255 10.29 15.64 15.92
C GLN A 255 10.81 15.69 14.48
N ILE A 256 11.40 16.81 14.04
CA ILE A 256 11.97 16.92 12.69
C ILE A 256 13.01 15.81 12.43
N LYS A 257 13.81 15.45 13.45
CA LYS A 257 14.78 14.34 13.32
C LYS A 257 14.09 13.00 13.10
N LEU A 258 12.99 12.74 13.80
CA LEU A 258 12.20 11.51 13.65
C LEU A 258 11.55 11.46 12.27
N GLU A 259 10.87 12.53 11.87
CA GLU A 259 10.15 12.65 10.60
C GLU A 259 11.09 12.58 9.39
N THR A 260 12.23 13.27 9.46
CA THR A 260 13.29 13.16 8.46
C THR A 260 13.76 11.72 8.32
N SER A 261 13.90 11.00 9.44
CA SER A 261 14.39 9.62 9.44
C SER A 261 13.40 8.67 8.78
N PHE A 262 12.11 8.83 9.10
CA PHE A 262 11.05 8.02 8.52
C PHE A 262 10.87 8.29 7.03
N LEU A 263 10.83 9.56 6.60
CA LEU A 263 10.70 9.92 5.19
C LEU A 263 11.90 9.42 4.36
N CYS A 264 13.12 9.58 4.86
CA CYS A 264 14.33 9.03 4.22
C CYS A 264 14.25 7.50 4.08
N SER A 265 13.74 6.80 5.10
CA SER A 265 13.55 5.35 5.08
C SER A 265 12.57 4.91 4.00
N PHE A 266 11.42 5.60 3.90
CA PHE A 266 10.42 5.33 2.88
C PHE A 266 10.95 5.55 1.47
N LEU A 267 11.60 6.70 1.24
CA LEU A 267 12.19 7.05 -0.06
C LEU A 267 13.28 6.05 -0.47
N PHE A 268 14.13 5.63 0.46
CA PHE A 268 15.14 4.61 0.21
C PHE A 268 14.51 3.25 -0.11
N ALA A 269 13.58 2.77 0.72
CA ALA A 269 12.89 1.48 0.52
C ALA A 269 12.18 1.41 -0.83
N GLY A 270 11.55 2.51 -1.25
CA GLY A 270 10.83 2.64 -2.51
C GLY A 270 11.70 2.79 -3.76
N ASN A 271 13.03 2.84 -3.64
CA ASN A 271 13.94 3.23 -4.72
C ASN A 271 13.60 4.61 -5.33
N LEU A 272 13.18 5.55 -4.48
CA LEU A 272 12.80 6.91 -4.84
C LEU A 272 13.99 7.88 -4.74
N ILE A 273 15.21 7.35 -4.59
CA ILE A 273 16.47 8.09 -4.57
C ILE A 273 17.49 7.27 -5.39
N PRO A 274 17.35 7.21 -6.72
CA PRO A 274 18.06 6.23 -7.56
C PRO A 274 19.58 6.42 -7.58
N LYS A 275 20.08 7.64 -7.32
CA LYS A 275 21.51 7.99 -7.39
C LYS A 275 22.32 7.67 -6.11
N ILE A 276 21.82 6.80 -5.23
CA ILE A 276 22.57 6.40 -4.03
C ILE A 276 23.70 5.41 -4.42
N SER A 277 24.94 5.72 -4.03
CA SER A 277 26.09 4.83 -4.25
C SER A 277 25.94 3.53 -3.44
N THR A 278 26.56 2.43 -3.91
CA THR A 278 26.50 1.13 -3.21
C THR A 278 26.97 1.24 -1.76
N ASN A 279 28.05 1.98 -1.50
CA ASN A 279 28.58 2.17 -0.15
C ASN A 279 27.62 2.97 0.74
N ALA A 280 26.98 4.02 0.21
CA ALA A 280 26.01 4.81 0.98
C ALA A 280 24.75 3.98 1.30
N SER A 281 24.27 3.19 0.34
CA SER A 281 23.15 2.25 0.53
C SER A 281 23.47 1.20 1.59
N LEU A 282 24.65 0.59 1.51
CA LEU A 282 25.11 -0.41 2.47
C LEU A 282 25.20 0.18 3.89
N LYS A 283 25.90 1.31 4.05
CA LYS A 283 26.01 2.00 5.36
C LYS A 283 24.64 2.39 5.93
N PHE A 284 23.72 2.83 5.08
CA PHE A 284 22.36 3.14 5.49
C PHE A 284 21.65 1.91 6.05
N ILE A 285 21.74 0.76 5.39
CA ILE A 285 21.11 -0.48 5.86
C ILE A 285 21.81 -1.03 7.11
N GLU A 286 23.15 -0.98 7.18
CA GLU A 286 23.91 -1.41 8.36
C GLU A 286 23.46 -0.70 9.64
N SER A 287 23.19 0.60 9.57
CA SER A 287 22.75 1.39 10.73
C SER A 287 21.26 1.28 11.04
N SER A 288 20.42 0.91 10.06
CA SER A 288 18.96 0.96 10.16
C SER A 288 18.28 -0.40 10.28
N CYS A 289 18.83 -1.42 9.64
CA CYS A 289 18.28 -2.77 9.58
C CYS A 289 19.36 -3.77 9.15
N LYS A 290 20.37 -3.98 9.99
CA LYS A 290 21.40 -5.01 9.76
C LYS A 290 20.82 -6.39 9.40
N PRO A 291 19.69 -6.87 9.99
CA PRO A 291 19.09 -8.14 9.59
C PRO A 291 18.72 -8.25 8.10
N ALA A 292 18.50 -7.13 7.39
CA ALA A 292 18.25 -7.15 5.95
C ALA A 292 19.48 -7.62 5.14
N LEU A 293 20.68 -7.32 5.61
CA LEU A 293 21.93 -7.76 4.98
C LEU A 293 22.14 -9.26 5.22
N ASP A 294 21.84 -9.73 6.43
CA ASP A 294 21.91 -11.15 6.79
C ASP A 294 20.91 -11.95 5.96
N LEU A 295 19.68 -11.46 5.82
CA LEU A 295 18.66 -12.06 4.95
C LEU A 295 19.11 -12.10 3.49
N THR A 296 19.74 -11.05 2.98
CA THR A 296 20.29 -11.02 1.62
C THR A 296 21.39 -12.06 1.43
N ALA A 297 22.30 -12.20 2.40
CA ALA A 297 23.36 -13.20 2.34
C ALA A 297 22.80 -14.62 2.34
N LEU A 298 21.80 -14.90 3.19
CA LEU A 298 21.10 -16.20 3.22
C LEU A 298 20.36 -16.49 1.91
N PHE A 299 19.66 -15.50 1.37
CA PHE A 299 18.92 -15.62 0.11
C PHE A 299 19.86 -15.93 -1.05
N LEU A 300 20.95 -15.17 -1.21
CA LEU A 300 21.95 -15.41 -2.27
C LEU A 300 22.60 -16.78 -2.13
N LYS A 301 22.94 -17.21 -0.90
CA LYS A 301 23.47 -18.56 -0.65
C LYS A 301 22.52 -19.65 -1.11
N GLN A 302 21.21 -19.48 -0.91
CA GLN A 302 20.21 -20.45 -1.32
C GLN A 302 19.95 -20.40 -2.84
N LEU A 303 19.95 -19.20 -3.42
CA LEU A 303 19.77 -18.98 -4.85
C LEU A 303 20.92 -19.61 -5.64
N ASN A 304 22.16 -19.49 -5.16
CA ASN A 304 23.35 -20.09 -5.78
C ASN A 304 23.32 -21.63 -5.81
N LYS A 305 22.47 -22.29 -5.01
CA LYS A 305 22.31 -23.76 -5.08
C LYS A 305 21.46 -24.20 -6.27
N GLN A 306 20.65 -23.30 -6.82
CA GLN A 306 19.69 -23.57 -7.88
C GLN A 306 20.11 -22.92 -9.20
N PHE A 307 20.86 -21.81 -9.12
CA PHE A 307 21.32 -21.02 -10.24
C PHE A 307 22.82 -20.76 -10.08
N ASP A 308 23.59 -20.88 -11.15
CA ASP A 308 25.02 -20.60 -11.14
C ASP A 308 25.27 -19.09 -11.20
N ILE A 309 25.20 -18.42 -10.04
CA ILE A 309 25.42 -16.97 -9.93
C ILE A 309 26.89 -16.70 -9.62
N GLN A 310 27.57 -16.13 -10.62
CA GLN A 310 28.96 -15.71 -10.53
C GLN A 310 29.10 -14.44 -9.70
N THR A 311 29.87 -14.50 -8.60
CA THR A 311 30.06 -13.37 -7.68
C THR A 311 31.02 -12.30 -8.20
N ASP A 312 31.86 -12.68 -9.15
CA ASP A 312 32.82 -11.85 -9.88
C ASP A 312 32.20 -11.18 -11.12
N ALA A 313 30.98 -11.57 -11.50
CA ALA A 313 30.29 -10.95 -12.60
C ALA A 313 29.99 -9.47 -12.34
N THR A 314 30.05 -8.66 -13.40
CA THR A 314 29.85 -7.21 -13.35
C THR A 314 28.49 -6.78 -12.80
N TYR A 315 27.46 -7.61 -12.94
CA TYR A 315 26.11 -7.35 -12.42
C TYR A 315 25.97 -7.62 -10.91
N TYR A 316 26.86 -8.42 -10.30
CA TYR A 316 26.68 -8.93 -8.94
C TYR A 316 26.59 -7.83 -7.87
N PRO A 317 27.42 -6.76 -7.91
CA PRO A 317 27.30 -5.66 -6.95
C PRO A 317 25.94 -4.96 -7.00
N LEU A 318 25.38 -4.78 -8.20
CA LEU A 318 24.07 -4.16 -8.40
C LEU A 318 22.95 -5.08 -7.89
N LEU A 319 23.00 -6.36 -8.24
CA LEU A 319 22.07 -7.37 -7.73
C LEU A 319 22.03 -7.37 -6.20
N ARG A 320 23.20 -7.42 -5.56
CA ARG A 320 23.30 -7.42 -4.09
C ARG A 320 22.78 -6.12 -3.48
N LYS A 321 23.09 -4.97 -4.09
CA LYS A 321 22.57 -3.66 -3.65
C LYS A 321 21.04 -3.65 -3.67
N GLU A 322 20.42 -4.10 -4.74
CA GLU A 322 18.96 -4.12 -4.87
C GLU A 322 18.31 -5.14 -3.94
N LEU A 323 18.89 -6.34 -3.77
CA LEU A 323 18.40 -7.31 -2.80
C LEU A 323 18.46 -6.79 -1.36
N ASN A 324 19.55 -6.12 -0.98
CA ASN A 324 19.66 -5.48 0.33
C ASN A 324 18.51 -4.48 0.55
N ARG A 325 18.21 -3.64 -0.45
CA ARG A 325 17.10 -2.68 -0.39
C ARG A 325 15.73 -3.37 -0.33
N ILE A 326 15.51 -4.42 -1.11
CA ILE A 326 14.26 -5.19 -1.12
C ILE A 326 14.03 -5.83 0.25
N HIS A 327 15.04 -6.46 0.84
CA HIS A 327 14.95 -7.04 2.17
C HIS A 327 14.81 -5.99 3.27
N TYR A 328 15.46 -4.82 3.12
CA TYR A 328 15.23 -3.68 4.00
C TYR A 328 13.77 -3.24 3.96
N LYS A 329 13.20 -3.06 2.76
CA LYS A 329 11.78 -2.72 2.59
C LYS A 329 10.90 -3.79 3.25
N PHE A 330 11.18 -5.07 3.01
CA PHE A 330 10.42 -6.17 3.57
C PHE A 330 10.39 -6.14 5.11
N LEU A 331 11.54 -5.95 5.74
CA LEU A 331 11.65 -5.96 7.21
C LEU A 331 11.19 -4.67 7.90
N LYS A 332 11.00 -3.57 7.16
CA LYS A 332 10.62 -2.27 7.74
C LYS A 332 9.21 -1.80 7.37
N PHE A 333 8.66 -2.29 6.25
CA PHE A 333 7.43 -1.75 5.68
C PHE A 333 6.36 -2.81 5.38
N ASN A 334 6.66 -4.12 5.46
CA ASN A 334 5.72 -5.20 5.09
C ASN A 334 5.25 -6.07 6.28
N HIS A 335 5.13 -5.54 7.49
CA HIS A 335 4.82 -6.35 8.67
C HIS A 335 3.44 -7.03 8.67
N SER A 336 2.44 -6.48 7.98
CA SER A 336 1.03 -6.86 8.18
C SER A 336 0.43 -7.72 7.06
N ASP A 337 0.52 -7.32 5.79
CA ASP A 337 -0.19 -8.02 4.70
C ASP A 337 0.35 -9.43 4.42
N LEU A 338 1.65 -9.66 4.65
CA LEU A 338 2.24 -10.98 4.47
C LEU A 338 1.99 -11.90 5.66
N MET A 339 1.94 -11.39 6.90
CA MET A 339 1.65 -12.25 8.06
C MET A 339 0.23 -12.80 7.99
N ILE A 340 -0.74 -11.97 7.58
CA ILE A 340 -2.13 -12.42 7.35
C ILE A 340 -2.19 -13.40 6.18
N TYR A 341 -1.48 -13.14 5.07
CA TYR A 341 -1.44 -14.03 3.91
C TYR A 341 -0.76 -15.38 4.22
N PHE A 342 0.33 -15.38 5.00
CA PHE A 342 1.05 -16.59 5.41
C PHE A 342 0.32 -17.37 6.50
N GLN A 343 -0.40 -16.71 7.40
CA GLN A 343 -1.29 -17.38 8.36
C GLN A 343 -2.51 -18.01 7.68
N ALA A 344 -3.04 -17.38 6.62
CA ALA A 344 -4.18 -17.90 5.87
C ALA A 344 -3.82 -19.01 4.87
N ASN A 345 -2.56 -19.17 4.47
CA ASN A 345 -2.13 -20.17 3.48
C ASN A 345 -0.81 -20.87 3.87
N PRO A 346 -0.84 -21.79 4.85
CA PRO A 346 0.36 -22.50 5.33
C PRO A 346 1.07 -23.30 4.22
N GLU A 347 0.31 -23.86 3.28
CA GLU A 347 0.83 -24.64 2.13
C GLU A 347 1.66 -23.81 1.14
N PHE A 348 1.56 -22.48 1.17
CA PHE A 348 2.34 -21.61 0.27
C PHE A 348 3.84 -21.60 0.63
N LEU A 349 4.21 -22.04 1.84
CA LEU A 349 5.61 -22.27 2.23
C LEU A 349 6.20 -23.53 1.58
N GLU A 350 5.38 -24.47 1.10
CA GLU A 350 5.87 -25.62 0.33
C GLU A 350 6.20 -25.25 -1.13
N VAL A 351 5.54 -24.24 -1.69
CA VAL A 351 5.80 -23.76 -3.05
C VAL A 351 6.92 -22.72 -3.06
N LYS A 352 8.15 -23.22 -2.88
CA LYS A 352 9.43 -22.48 -2.94
C LYS A 352 9.62 -21.58 -4.18
N SER A 353 8.81 -21.72 -5.23
CA SER A 353 8.96 -21.04 -6.51
C SER A 353 8.27 -19.67 -6.60
N ARG A 354 7.09 -19.45 -5.99
CA ARG A 354 6.32 -18.21 -6.23
C ARG A 354 6.84 -16.99 -5.47
N LEU A 355 7.38 -17.18 -4.26
CA LEU A 355 8.08 -16.12 -3.53
C LEU A 355 9.37 -15.72 -4.26
N LEU A 356 10.08 -16.71 -4.78
CA LEU A 356 11.23 -16.51 -5.67
C LEU A 356 10.79 -15.76 -6.94
N CYS A 357 9.68 -16.14 -7.57
CA CYS A 357 9.17 -15.45 -8.77
C CYS A 357 8.74 -14.01 -8.48
N LYS A 358 8.13 -13.68 -7.33
CA LYS A 358 7.80 -12.28 -6.98
C LYS A 358 9.05 -11.46 -6.62
N MET A 359 10.03 -12.06 -5.94
CA MET A 359 11.31 -11.41 -5.66
C MET A 359 12.13 -11.21 -6.94
N LEU A 360 12.16 -12.21 -7.83
CA LEU A 360 12.83 -12.16 -9.13
C LEU A 360 12.09 -11.25 -10.13
N TYR A 361 10.75 -11.22 -10.14
CA TYR A 361 9.97 -10.32 -10.99
C TYR A 361 10.32 -8.85 -10.69
N ASN A 362 10.46 -8.47 -9.41
CA ASN A 362 10.93 -7.14 -9.02
C ASN A 362 12.41 -6.88 -9.36
N VAL A 363 13.26 -7.91 -9.41
CA VAL A 363 14.66 -7.80 -9.84
C VAL A 363 14.77 -7.64 -11.36
N PHE A 364 13.96 -8.34 -12.15
CA PHE A 364 14.02 -8.33 -13.61
C PHE A 364 13.26 -7.17 -14.25
N THR A 365 12.14 -6.71 -13.69
CA THR A 365 11.41 -5.53 -14.22
C THR A 365 12.18 -4.23 -14.04
N ILE A 366 13.10 -4.11 -13.08
CA ILE A 366 13.93 -2.90 -12.92
C ILE A 366 15.05 -2.85 -13.98
N SER A 367 15.49 -4.00 -14.52
CA SER A 367 16.54 -4.05 -15.55
C SER A 367 16.05 -3.71 -16.96
N THR A 368 14.75 -3.82 -17.24
CA THR A 368 14.17 -3.59 -18.58
C THR A 368 13.72 -2.16 -18.84
N TYR A 369 13.77 -1.26 -17.85
CA TYR A 369 13.43 0.17 -18.00
C TYR A 369 14.65 1.11 -17.91
N GLN A 370 15.88 0.58 -18.05
CA GLN A 370 17.12 1.37 -18.09
C GLN A 370 17.91 1.23 -19.40
N ASN A 371 17.23 0.94 -20.50
CA ASN A 371 17.78 1.18 -21.85
C ASN A 371 17.03 2.32 -22.53
#